data_AF-A0A931Y4M9-F1
#
_entry.id   AF-A0A931Y4M9-F1
#
_cell.length_a   1.000
_cell.length_b   1.000
_cell.length_c   1.000
_cell.angle_alpha   90.00
_cell.angle_beta   90.00
_cell.angle_gamma   90.00
#
_symmetry.space_group_name_H-M   'P 1'
#
loop_
_entity.id
_entity.type
_entity.pdbx_description
1 polymer ?
#
loop_
_entity_poly.entity_id
_entity_poly.type
_entity_poly.pdbx_seq_one_letter_code
_entity_poly.pdbx_strand_id
1 'polypeptide(L)'
;MLPSDHQAAVRRALALGRTGDPAALPELIGLLRTPSNEVQRLAASAIGKLAEFGADAEAAVAALAPLALKAGHPQTQQYAIRALKKCGAAAKGCAQDLRNLARNPAQRDYVRTAAATVADAIEQAASDALAGVKHRCQRCNATVSADEFARSYQAFQRVFCDRCFDEVFLERRNFETQVELNKTIAARDGTVVQSEGERRIAEWLTAHGIAYRYDAKFRIVGEFQIRPDFYLPELDVYIEYWGLDTPQYKMSMYKKQTLYQQEGKRLVSVHPQDLSGLDALLVVKLRLFGFHPGADARSAKESQPSRDAGRRLPPP
;
A
#
# COMPACT_ATOMS: atom_id res chain seq x y z
N MET A 1 24.49 -25.38 -13.51
CA MET A 1 23.06 -25.23 -13.86
C MET A 1 22.98 -24.35 -15.09
N LEU A 2 22.19 -24.73 -16.10
CA LEU A 2 22.04 -23.90 -17.30
C LEU A 2 21.25 -22.62 -16.98
N PRO A 3 21.45 -21.51 -17.71
CA PRO A 3 20.71 -20.26 -17.48
C PRO A 3 19.19 -20.43 -17.57
N SER A 4 18.70 -21.30 -18.46
CA SER A 4 17.28 -21.65 -18.60
C SER A 4 16.72 -22.28 -17.34
N ASP A 5 17.46 -23.23 -16.76
CA ASP A 5 17.05 -23.97 -15.57
C ASP A 5 17.07 -23.05 -14.34
N HIS A 6 18.04 -22.13 -14.28
CA HIS A 6 18.10 -21.09 -13.27
C HIS A 6 16.85 -20.20 -13.31
N GLN A 7 16.50 -19.68 -14.48
CA GLN A 7 15.34 -18.82 -14.66
C GLN A 7 14.03 -19.57 -14.35
N ALA A 8 13.93 -20.83 -14.75
CA ALA A 8 12.79 -21.68 -14.42
C ALA A 8 12.65 -21.86 -12.90
N ALA A 9 13.74 -22.16 -12.19
CA ALA A 9 13.75 -22.32 -10.74
C ALA A 9 13.36 -21.01 -10.00
N VAL A 10 13.88 -19.87 -10.45
CA VAL A 10 13.51 -18.55 -9.91
C VAL A 10 12.01 -18.28 -10.09
N ARG A 11 11.49 -18.46 -11.31
CA ARG A 11 10.05 -18.26 -11.58
C ARG A 11 9.19 -19.21 -10.75
N ARG A 12 9.64 -20.47 -10.58
CA ARG A 12 8.91 -21.47 -9.81
C ARG A 12 8.87 -21.13 -8.33
N ALA A 13 9.99 -20.76 -7.72
CA ALA A 13 10.04 -20.33 -6.31
C ALA A 13 9.09 -19.14 -6.05
N LEU A 14 9.08 -18.15 -6.95
CA LEU A 14 8.19 -16.99 -6.85
C LEU A 14 6.71 -17.39 -7.00
N ALA A 15 6.38 -18.26 -7.96
CA ALA A 15 5.01 -18.71 -8.17
C ALA A 15 4.48 -19.44 -6.93
N LEU A 16 5.23 -20.39 -6.39
CA LEU A 16 4.86 -21.14 -5.18
C LEU A 16 4.72 -20.22 -3.96
N GLY A 17 5.61 -19.26 -3.77
CA GLY A 17 5.48 -18.29 -2.67
C GLY A 17 4.25 -17.36 -2.81
N ARG A 18 3.80 -17.09 -4.04
CA ARG A 18 2.62 -16.25 -4.29
C ARG A 18 1.31 -16.98 -4.00
N THR A 19 1.23 -18.28 -4.26
CA THR A 19 0.01 -19.05 -3.95
C THR A 19 -0.31 -19.02 -2.45
N GLY A 20 0.73 -19.07 -1.60
CA GLY A 20 0.55 -19.20 -0.15
C GLY A 20 -0.05 -20.55 0.25
N ASP A 21 -0.08 -21.52 -0.67
CA ASP A 21 -0.61 -22.86 -0.45
C ASP A 21 0.40 -23.70 0.35
N PRO A 22 0.06 -24.16 1.57
CA PRO A 22 0.92 -25.03 2.38
C PRO A 22 1.42 -26.28 1.66
N ALA A 23 0.65 -26.81 0.70
CA ALA A 23 1.00 -28.01 -0.07
C ALA A 23 2.26 -27.82 -0.93
N ALA A 24 2.67 -26.58 -1.21
CA ALA A 24 3.88 -26.27 -1.96
C ALA A 24 5.19 -26.41 -1.16
N LEU A 25 5.12 -26.67 0.15
CA LEU A 25 6.29 -26.79 1.02
C LEU A 25 7.33 -27.82 0.53
N PRO A 26 6.98 -29.07 0.17
CA PRO A 26 7.98 -30.06 -0.25
C PRO A 26 8.74 -29.64 -1.51
N GLU A 27 8.07 -28.98 -2.44
CA GLU A 27 8.71 -28.51 -3.67
C GLU A 27 9.68 -27.35 -3.40
N LEU A 28 9.29 -26.41 -2.54
CA LEU A 28 10.18 -25.32 -2.09
C LEU A 28 11.41 -25.86 -1.34
N ILE A 29 11.25 -26.91 -0.53
CA ILE A 29 12.38 -27.61 0.11
C ILE A 29 13.31 -28.21 -0.95
N GLY A 30 12.76 -28.75 -2.03
CA GLY A 30 13.54 -29.19 -3.19
C GLY A 30 14.36 -28.04 -3.79
N LEU A 31 13.76 -26.86 -3.96
CA LEU A 31 14.43 -25.69 -4.52
C LEU A 31 15.56 -25.15 -3.64
N LEU A 32 15.53 -25.33 -2.31
CA LEU A 32 16.65 -24.98 -1.42
C LEU A 32 17.94 -25.76 -1.74
N ARG A 33 17.82 -26.95 -2.35
CA ARG A 33 18.98 -27.77 -2.73
C ARG A 33 19.65 -27.29 -4.01
N THR A 34 19.01 -26.39 -4.77
CA THR A 34 19.60 -25.79 -5.96
C THR A 34 20.81 -24.94 -5.55
N PRO A 35 22.01 -25.14 -6.15
CA PRO A 35 23.22 -24.38 -5.81
C PRO A 35 23.19 -22.98 -6.44
N SER A 36 22.13 -22.21 -6.15
CA SER A 36 21.98 -20.81 -6.54
C SER A 36 21.51 -20.02 -5.31
N ASN A 37 22.32 -19.03 -4.93
CA ASN A 37 22.01 -18.13 -3.82
C ASN A 37 20.66 -17.42 -4.03
N GLU A 38 20.33 -17.07 -5.27
CA GLU A 38 19.06 -16.43 -5.61
C GLU A 38 17.88 -17.39 -5.38
N VAL A 39 17.96 -18.60 -5.94
CA VAL A 39 16.90 -19.61 -5.80
C VAL A 39 16.71 -19.98 -4.32
N GLN A 40 17.81 -20.21 -3.59
CA GLN A 40 17.76 -20.53 -2.16
C GLN A 40 17.12 -19.43 -1.34
N ARG A 41 17.46 -18.17 -1.62
CA ARG A 41 16.92 -17.00 -0.91
C ARG A 41 15.42 -16.82 -1.17
N LEU A 42 14.98 -17.02 -2.41
CA LEU A 42 13.57 -16.95 -2.79
C LEU A 42 12.77 -18.11 -2.17
N ALA A 43 13.31 -19.33 -2.23
CA ALA A 43 12.70 -20.51 -1.63
C ALA A 43 12.60 -20.37 -0.11
N ALA A 44 13.66 -19.90 0.57
CA ALA A 44 13.63 -19.66 2.02
C ALA A 44 12.57 -18.61 2.40
N SER A 45 12.47 -17.52 1.64
CA SER A 45 11.44 -16.50 1.85
C SER A 45 10.03 -17.06 1.66
N ALA A 46 9.83 -17.90 0.64
CA ALA A 46 8.55 -18.54 0.39
C ALA A 46 8.19 -19.50 1.52
N ILE A 47 9.10 -20.38 1.94
CA ILE A 47 8.88 -21.32 3.06
C ILE A 47 8.48 -20.58 4.33
N GLY A 48 9.19 -19.50 4.68
CA GLY A 48 8.84 -18.67 5.83
C GLY A 48 7.41 -18.10 5.73
N LYS A 49 7.01 -17.64 4.54
CA LYS A 49 5.63 -17.19 4.31
C LYS A 49 4.63 -18.34 4.48
N LEU A 50 4.89 -19.50 3.87
CA LEU A 50 4.01 -20.67 3.94
C LEU A 50 3.79 -21.19 5.37
N ALA A 51 4.80 -21.10 6.23
CA ALA A 51 4.66 -21.43 7.66
C ALA A 51 3.57 -20.58 8.35
N GLU A 52 3.39 -19.31 7.95
CA GLU A 52 2.31 -18.45 8.45
C GLU A 52 0.93 -18.85 7.90
N PHE A 53 0.87 -19.63 6.81
CA PHE A 53 -0.36 -20.15 6.20
C PHE A 53 -0.68 -21.60 6.60
N GLY A 54 0.02 -22.14 7.61
CA GLY A 54 -0.27 -23.48 8.13
C GLY A 54 0.51 -24.61 7.48
N ALA A 55 1.59 -24.30 6.75
CA ALA A 55 2.56 -25.32 6.36
C ALA A 55 3.26 -25.91 7.58
N ASP A 56 3.71 -27.17 7.46
CA ASP A 56 4.43 -27.87 8.53
C ASP A 56 5.67 -27.08 8.96
N ALA A 57 5.57 -26.47 10.15
CA ALA A 57 6.60 -25.61 10.71
C ALA A 57 7.86 -26.41 11.08
N GLU A 58 7.72 -27.66 11.53
CA GLU A 58 8.87 -28.50 11.87
C GLU A 58 9.66 -28.88 10.61
N ALA A 59 8.96 -29.27 9.54
CA ALA A 59 9.58 -29.53 8.24
C ALA A 59 10.24 -28.27 7.64
N ALA A 60 9.60 -27.10 7.78
CA ALA A 60 10.18 -25.83 7.37
C ALA A 60 11.46 -25.50 8.16
N VAL A 61 11.45 -25.65 9.48
CA VAL A 61 12.63 -25.44 10.34
C VAL A 61 13.75 -26.38 9.94
N ALA A 62 13.47 -27.68 9.78
CA ALA A 62 14.45 -28.68 9.39
C ALA A 62 15.14 -28.34 8.05
N ALA A 63 14.39 -27.78 7.09
CA ALA A 63 14.93 -27.38 5.79
C ALA A 63 15.71 -26.04 5.84
N LEU A 64 15.28 -25.09 6.66
CA LEU A 64 15.87 -23.75 6.75
C LEU A 64 17.11 -23.71 7.63
N ALA A 65 17.16 -24.48 8.72
CA ALA A 65 18.23 -24.42 9.72
C ALA A 65 19.64 -24.64 9.13
N PRO A 66 19.88 -25.61 8.22
CA PRO A 66 21.20 -25.78 7.62
C PRO A 66 21.68 -24.52 6.86
N LEU A 67 20.79 -23.86 6.11
CA LEU A 67 21.14 -22.63 5.40
C LEU A 67 21.33 -21.45 6.37
N ALA A 68 20.48 -21.34 7.39
CA ALA A 68 20.58 -20.28 8.39
C ALA A 68 21.92 -20.32 9.16
N LEU A 69 22.44 -21.52 9.42
CA LEU A 69 23.65 -21.69 10.22
C LEU A 69 24.93 -21.79 9.39
N LYS A 70 24.85 -22.37 8.18
CA LYS A 70 26.04 -22.79 7.42
C LYS A 70 26.09 -22.30 5.96
N ALA A 71 25.11 -21.53 5.47
CA ALA A 71 25.16 -21.04 4.08
C ALA A 71 26.42 -20.17 3.85
N GLY A 72 27.19 -20.49 2.82
CA GLY A 72 28.40 -19.74 2.48
C GLY A 72 28.12 -18.31 2.02
N HIS A 73 26.95 -18.07 1.40
CA HIS A 73 26.54 -16.73 0.97
C HIS A 73 25.75 -16.01 2.07
N PRO A 74 26.21 -14.85 2.57
CA PRO A 74 25.63 -14.29 3.78
C PRO A 74 24.20 -13.73 3.58
N GLN A 75 23.80 -13.35 2.37
CA GLN A 75 22.38 -13.00 2.11
C GLN A 75 21.47 -14.23 2.15
N THR A 76 21.94 -15.39 1.66
CA THR A 76 21.18 -16.64 1.74
C THR A 76 20.97 -17.02 3.20
N GLN A 77 22.03 -16.89 3.99
CA GLN A 77 22.00 -17.08 5.43
C GLN A 77 20.99 -16.14 6.12
N GLN A 78 21.04 -14.85 5.83
CA GLN A 78 20.11 -13.86 6.40
C GLN A 78 18.64 -14.20 6.10
N TYR A 79 18.33 -14.63 4.88
CA TYR A 79 16.95 -14.95 4.51
C TYR A 79 16.46 -16.24 5.19
N ALA A 80 17.31 -17.25 5.29
CA ALA A 80 16.99 -18.46 6.04
C ALA A 80 16.77 -18.14 7.54
N ILE A 81 17.62 -17.31 8.15
CA ILE A 81 17.44 -16.81 9.52
C ILE A 81 16.09 -16.09 9.66
N ARG A 82 15.78 -15.15 8.76
CA ARG A 82 14.49 -14.41 8.81
C ARG A 82 13.29 -15.32 8.59
N ALA A 83 13.41 -16.38 7.79
CA ALA A 83 12.36 -17.35 7.58
C ALA A 83 12.11 -18.22 8.84
N LEU A 84 13.16 -18.57 9.60
CA LEU A 84 13.01 -19.28 10.88
C LEU A 84 12.12 -18.51 11.88
N LYS A 85 12.20 -17.17 11.89
CA LYS A 85 11.29 -16.32 12.70
C LYS A 85 9.81 -16.65 12.43
N LYS A 86 9.46 -16.92 11.17
CA LYS A 86 8.08 -17.19 10.75
C LYS A 86 7.58 -18.58 11.17
N CYS A 87 8.49 -19.48 11.50
CA CYS A 87 8.15 -20.79 12.05
C CYS A 87 7.83 -20.73 13.56
N GLY A 88 8.04 -19.57 14.20
CA GLY A 88 7.65 -19.33 15.59
C GLY A 88 8.31 -20.29 16.58
N ALA A 89 7.51 -20.85 17.49
CA ALA A 89 7.99 -21.73 18.56
C ALA A 89 8.62 -23.04 18.06
N ALA A 90 8.26 -23.52 16.86
CA ALA A 90 8.89 -24.71 16.25
C ALA A 90 10.40 -24.51 16.05
N ALA A 91 10.84 -23.27 15.81
CA ALA A 91 12.25 -22.95 15.62
C ALA A 91 13.05 -22.86 16.95
N LYS A 92 12.45 -23.18 18.11
CA LYS A 92 13.10 -23.08 19.43
C LYS A 92 14.46 -23.78 19.48
N GLY A 93 14.58 -24.94 18.82
CA GLY A 93 15.85 -25.68 18.75
C GLY A 93 17.01 -24.90 18.14
N CYS A 94 16.73 -23.91 17.28
CA CYS A 94 17.75 -23.09 16.63
C CYS A 94 18.17 -21.85 17.45
N ALA A 95 17.47 -21.51 18.54
CA ALA A 95 17.68 -20.24 19.24
C ALA A 95 19.13 -20.06 19.73
N GLN A 96 19.69 -21.07 20.40
CA GLN A 96 21.05 -21.00 20.91
C GLN A 96 22.10 -20.92 19.79
N ASP A 97 21.90 -21.65 18.70
CA ASP A 97 22.80 -21.57 17.54
C ASP A 97 22.77 -20.19 16.88
N LEU A 98 21.61 -19.55 16.81
CA LEU A 98 21.48 -18.17 16.33
C LEU A 98 22.14 -17.17 17.28
N ARG A 99 22.08 -17.38 18.61
CA ARG A 99 22.84 -16.57 19.59
C ARG A 99 24.35 -16.71 19.36
N ASN A 100 24.82 -17.93 19.13
CA ASN A 100 26.23 -18.19 18.83
C ASN A 100 26.65 -17.49 17.53
N LEU A 101 25.81 -17.57 16.49
CA LEU A 101 26.02 -16.90 15.21
C LEU A 101 26.05 -15.37 15.35
N ALA A 102 25.17 -14.80 16.18
CA ALA A 102 25.15 -13.36 16.45
C ALA A 102 26.43 -12.84 17.14
N ARG A 103 27.08 -13.68 17.94
CA ARG A 103 28.34 -13.37 18.62
C ARG A 103 29.58 -13.63 17.76
N ASN A 104 29.44 -14.33 16.63
CA ASN A 104 30.55 -14.69 15.77
C ASN A 104 31.06 -13.46 14.98
N PRO A 105 32.29 -12.95 15.25
CA PRO A 105 32.82 -11.77 14.57
C PRO A 105 33.20 -12.03 13.10
N ALA A 106 33.30 -13.29 12.65
CA ALA A 106 33.55 -13.61 11.25
C ALA A 106 32.31 -13.38 10.36
N GLN A 107 31.12 -13.24 10.96
CA GLN A 107 29.88 -13.03 10.23
C GLN A 107 29.66 -11.56 9.88
N ARG A 108 28.96 -11.32 8.77
CA ARG A 108 28.55 -9.95 8.39
C ARG A 108 27.61 -9.37 9.44
N ASP A 109 27.73 -8.07 9.72
CA ASP A 109 26.91 -7.40 10.75
C ASP A 109 25.40 -7.61 10.55
N TYR A 110 24.91 -7.52 9.31
CA TYR A 110 23.50 -7.74 9.01
C TYR A 110 23.03 -9.18 9.25
N VAL A 111 23.93 -10.17 9.21
CA VAL A 111 23.64 -11.56 9.59
C VAL A 111 23.61 -11.66 11.11
N ARG A 112 24.60 -11.08 11.79
CA ARG A 112 24.67 -11.07 13.26
C ARG A 112 23.45 -10.41 13.89
N THR A 113 23.04 -9.24 13.39
CA THR A 113 21.84 -8.52 13.84
C THR A 113 20.58 -9.33 13.56
N ALA A 114 20.47 -9.95 12.38
CA ALA A 114 19.33 -10.81 12.06
C ALA A 114 19.27 -12.02 13.01
N ALA A 115 20.40 -12.67 13.27
CA ALA A 115 20.48 -13.82 14.16
C ALA A 115 20.09 -13.46 15.60
N ALA A 116 20.59 -12.33 16.13
CA ALA A 116 20.20 -11.84 17.46
C ALA A 116 18.69 -11.58 17.55
N THR A 117 18.16 -10.80 16.59
CA THR A 117 16.75 -10.42 16.55
C THR A 117 15.83 -11.64 16.42
N VAL A 118 16.22 -12.62 15.61
CA VAL A 118 15.43 -13.83 15.41
C VAL A 118 15.52 -14.77 16.61
N ALA A 119 16.68 -14.88 17.26
CA ALA A 119 16.81 -15.62 18.51
C ALA A 119 15.86 -15.05 19.59
N ASP A 120 15.86 -13.73 19.79
CA ASP A 120 14.92 -13.06 20.72
C ASP A 120 13.46 -13.39 20.38
N ALA A 121 13.10 -13.31 19.09
CA ALA A 121 11.74 -13.58 18.63
C ALA A 121 11.31 -15.04 18.82
N ILE A 122 12.21 -16.00 18.57
CA ILE A 122 11.95 -17.43 18.75
C ILE A 122 11.82 -17.77 20.23
N GLU A 123 12.69 -17.23 21.09
CA GLU A 123 12.62 -17.41 22.54
C GLU A 123 11.30 -16.83 23.10
N GLN A 124 10.90 -15.64 22.62
CA GLN A 124 9.62 -15.04 22.98
C GLN A 124 8.44 -15.91 22.50
N ALA A 125 8.46 -16.38 21.25
CA ALA A 125 7.40 -17.24 20.71
C ALA A 125 7.29 -18.57 21.48
N ALA A 126 8.42 -19.15 21.90
CA ALA A 126 8.44 -20.34 22.73
C ALA A 126 7.87 -20.08 24.13
N SER A 127 8.20 -18.94 24.74
CA SER A 127 7.63 -18.51 26.03
C SER A 127 6.11 -18.27 25.91
N ASP A 128 5.67 -17.61 24.84
CA ASP A 128 4.26 -17.33 24.56
C ASP A 128 3.46 -18.61 24.36
N ALA A 129 4.01 -19.59 23.62
CA ALA A 129 3.39 -20.89 23.43
C ALA A 129 3.20 -21.64 24.76
N LEU A 130 4.18 -21.56 25.67
CA LEU A 130 4.07 -22.14 27.01
C LEU A 130 3.05 -21.40 27.89
N ALA A 131 3.00 -20.07 27.79
CA ALA A 131 2.08 -19.23 28.55
C ALA A 131 0.67 -19.14 27.96
N GLY A 132 0.42 -19.76 26.80
CA GLY A 132 -0.86 -19.67 26.09
C GLY A 132 -1.16 -18.28 25.49
N VAL A 133 -0.17 -17.41 25.37
CA VAL A 133 -0.32 -16.07 24.79
C VAL A 133 -0.57 -16.19 23.29
N LYS A 134 -1.69 -15.63 22.81
CA LYS A 134 -2.07 -15.67 21.39
C LYS A 134 -1.57 -14.47 20.60
N HIS A 135 -1.59 -13.29 21.22
CA HIS A 135 -1.34 -12.03 20.53
C HIS A 135 -0.47 -11.08 21.37
N ARG A 136 0.39 -10.35 20.68
CA ARG A 136 1.21 -9.27 21.25
C ARG A 136 1.04 -7.98 20.45
N CYS A 137 1.09 -6.87 21.16
CA CYS A 137 1.02 -5.54 20.60
C CYS A 137 2.22 -5.28 19.70
N GLN A 138 2.00 -4.89 18.45
CA GLN A 138 3.07 -4.63 17.48
C GLN A 138 3.92 -3.40 17.81
N ARG A 139 3.43 -2.50 18.68
CA ARG A 139 4.13 -1.26 19.07
C ARG A 139 4.98 -1.43 20.33
N CYS A 140 4.43 -2.05 21.37
CA CYS A 140 5.10 -2.16 22.68
C CYS A 140 5.38 -3.60 23.13
N ASN A 141 4.99 -4.60 22.34
CA ASN A 141 5.15 -6.03 22.63
C ASN A 141 4.40 -6.55 23.88
N ALA A 142 3.52 -5.75 24.49
CA ALA A 142 2.64 -6.22 25.56
C ALA A 142 1.71 -7.35 25.08
N THR A 143 1.34 -8.27 25.98
CA THR A 143 0.31 -9.27 25.70
C THR A 143 -1.03 -8.59 25.45
N VAL A 144 -1.81 -9.12 24.50
CA VAL A 144 -3.08 -8.52 24.07
C VAL A 144 -4.20 -9.53 24.32
N SER A 145 -5.25 -9.09 25.01
CA SER A 145 -6.47 -9.86 25.23
C SER A 145 -7.24 -10.09 23.92
N ALA A 146 -8.17 -11.04 23.91
CA ALA A 146 -9.00 -11.29 22.73
C ALA A 146 -9.82 -10.06 22.31
N ASP A 147 -10.32 -9.29 23.29
CA ASP A 147 -11.11 -8.08 23.03
C ASP A 147 -10.25 -6.95 22.48
N GLU A 148 -9.07 -6.70 23.06
CA GLU A 148 -8.12 -5.73 22.51
C GLU A 148 -7.69 -6.11 21.08
N PHE A 149 -7.43 -7.39 20.84
CA PHE A 149 -7.11 -7.90 19.50
C PHE A 149 -8.27 -7.61 18.54
N ALA A 150 -9.50 -7.99 18.88
CA ALA A 150 -10.67 -7.80 18.03
C ALA A 150 -10.90 -6.31 17.71
N ARG A 151 -10.88 -5.44 18.72
CA ARG A 151 -11.03 -3.99 18.55
C ARG A 151 -9.94 -3.39 17.66
N SER A 152 -8.68 -3.72 17.95
CA SER A 152 -7.54 -3.19 17.23
C SER A 152 -7.50 -3.67 15.78
N TYR A 153 -7.80 -4.95 15.56
CA TYR A 153 -7.83 -5.54 14.23
C TYR A 153 -8.99 -4.98 13.40
N GLN A 154 -10.17 -4.78 13.99
CA GLN A 154 -11.30 -4.15 13.31
C GLN A 154 -11.02 -2.69 12.93
N ALA A 155 -10.35 -1.92 13.78
CA ALA A 155 -10.06 -0.51 13.52
C ALA A 155 -8.86 -0.30 12.57
N PHE A 156 -7.85 -1.15 12.68
CA PHE A 156 -6.52 -0.88 12.12
C PHE A 156 -5.90 -2.05 11.34
N GLN A 157 -6.52 -3.24 11.33
CA GLN A 157 -5.92 -4.49 10.83
C GLN A 157 -4.52 -4.77 11.39
N ARG A 158 -4.26 -4.27 12.61
CA ARG A 158 -3.02 -4.40 13.35
C ARG A 158 -3.35 -4.77 14.78
N VAL A 159 -2.41 -5.41 15.45
CA VAL A 159 -2.58 -5.82 16.85
C VAL A 159 -1.96 -4.77 17.75
N PHE A 160 -2.79 -4.04 18.50
CA PHE A 160 -2.37 -3.12 19.55
C PHE A 160 -3.07 -3.46 20.87
N CYS A 161 -2.37 -3.24 21.99
CA CYS A 161 -3.03 -3.13 23.30
C CYS A 161 -3.77 -1.80 23.40
N ASP A 162 -4.63 -1.65 24.40
CA ASP A 162 -5.48 -0.46 24.57
C ASP A 162 -4.69 0.85 24.63
N ARG A 163 -3.58 0.89 25.38
CA ARG A 163 -2.73 2.10 25.44
C ARG A 163 -2.24 2.53 24.05
N CYS A 164 -1.74 1.58 23.27
CA CYS A 164 -1.23 1.86 21.93
C CYS A 164 -2.36 2.11 20.92
N PHE A 165 -3.52 1.48 21.12
CA PHE A 165 -4.72 1.77 20.36
C PHE A 165 -5.13 3.23 20.55
N ASP A 166 -5.23 3.70 21.80
CA ASP A 166 -5.62 5.06 22.14
C ASP A 166 -4.62 6.08 21.58
N GLU A 167 -3.32 5.83 21.73
CA GLU A 167 -2.28 6.67 21.13
C GLU A 167 -2.45 6.77 19.60
N VAL A 168 -2.59 5.64 18.89
CA VAL A 168 -2.76 5.63 17.42
C VAL A 168 -4.09 6.26 17.00
N PHE A 169 -5.15 6.05 17.77
CA PHE A 169 -6.47 6.61 17.51
C PHE A 169 -6.46 8.14 17.69
N LEU A 170 -5.82 8.63 18.77
CA LEU A 170 -5.59 10.05 19.01
C LEU A 170 -4.70 10.67 17.95
N GLU A 171 -3.60 10.02 17.56
CA GLU A 171 -2.74 10.46 16.45
C GLU A 171 -3.56 10.64 15.16
N ARG A 172 -4.45 9.69 14.81
CA ARG A 172 -5.33 9.81 13.63
C ARG A 172 -6.34 10.94 13.75
N ARG A 173 -7.00 11.10 14.91
CA ARG A 173 -7.94 12.20 15.14
C ARG A 173 -7.24 13.56 15.07
N ASN A 174 -6.04 13.65 15.64
CA ASN A 174 -5.22 14.85 15.59
C ASN A 174 -4.78 15.15 14.15
N PHE A 175 -4.45 14.14 13.36
CA PHE A 175 -4.14 14.32 11.94
C PHE A 175 -5.34 14.89 11.15
N GLU A 176 -6.55 14.34 11.34
CA GLU A 176 -7.75 14.90 10.69
C GLU A 176 -8.01 16.35 11.11
N THR A 177 -7.83 16.65 12.39
CA THR A 177 -7.95 18.02 12.93
C THR A 177 -6.90 18.95 12.32
N GLN A 178 -5.64 18.49 12.19
CA GLN A 178 -4.57 19.27 11.56
C GLN A 178 -4.83 19.51 10.08
N VAL A 179 -5.36 18.52 9.35
CA VAL A 179 -5.73 18.70 7.94
C VAL A 179 -6.78 19.80 7.78
N GLU A 180 -7.81 19.84 8.64
CA GLU A 180 -8.78 20.92 8.62
C GLU A 180 -8.17 22.28 9.03
N LEU A 181 -7.30 22.31 10.05
CA LEU A 181 -6.62 23.55 10.46
C LEU A 181 -5.66 24.10 9.39
N ASN A 182 -5.10 23.24 8.54
CA ASN A 182 -4.23 23.65 7.44
C ASN A 182 -4.99 24.26 6.27
N LYS A 183 -6.30 24.04 6.16
CA LYS A 183 -7.16 24.71 5.17
C LYS A 183 -7.31 26.17 5.57
N THR A 184 -6.48 27.02 4.99
CA THR A 184 -6.40 28.44 5.36
C THR A 184 -6.55 29.37 4.17
N ILE A 185 -6.54 28.83 2.95
CA ILE A 185 -6.51 29.61 1.73
C ILE A 185 -7.87 29.51 1.04
N ALA A 186 -8.59 30.63 0.93
CA ALA A 186 -9.89 30.65 0.28
C ALA A 186 -9.77 30.74 -1.25
N ALA A 187 -10.49 29.88 -1.96
CA ALA A 187 -10.76 30.00 -3.39
C ALA A 187 -12.00 30.89 -3.65
N ARG A 188 -12.21 31.29 -4.91
CA ARG A 188 -13.27 32.24 -5.29
C ARG A 188 -14.69 31.75 -5.01
N ASP A 189 -14.89 30.43 -5.05
CA ASP A 189 -16.17 29.79 -4.77
C ASP A 189 -16.41 29.57 -3.25
N GLY A 190 -15.47 30.02 -2.40
CA GLY A 190 -15.53 29.86 -0.95
C GLY A 190 -14.91 28.57 -0.43
N THR A 191 -14.42 27.67 -1.29
CA THR A 191 -13.71 26.46 -0.84
C THR A 191 -12.40 26.86 -0.17
N VAL A 192 -12.12 26.34 1.02
CA VAL A 192 -10.87 26.59 1.75
C VAL A 192 -9.92 25.42 1.56
N VAL A 193 -8.75 25.68 0.96
CA VAL A 193 -7.76 24.68 0.54
C VAL A 193 -6.45 24.82 1.32
N GLN A 194 -5.57 23.82 1.19
CA GLN A 194 -4.33 23.69 1.97
C GLN A 194 -3.10 24.30 1.29
N SER A 195 -3.15 24.53 -0.02
CA SER A 195 -2.01 25.05 -0.78
C SER A 195 -2.40 26.00 -1.91
N GLU A 196 -1.47 26.85 -2.32
CA GLU A 196 -1.66 27.76 -3.46
C GLU A 196 -1.86 27.00 -4.79
N GLY A 197 -1.23 25.83 -4.94
CA GLY A 197 -1.45 24.96 -6.10
C GLY A 197 -2.88 24.45 -6.18
N GLU A 198 -3.42 23.97 -5.05
CA GLU A 198 -4.83 23.58 -4.95
C GLU A 198 -5.77 24.76 -5.20
N ARG A 199 -5.45 25.96 -4.68
CA ARG A 199 -6.27 27.17 -4.91
C ARG A 199 -6.37 27.45 -6.40
N ARG A 200 -5.26 27.36 -7.14
CA ARG A 200 -5.24 27.58 -8.59
C ARG A 200 -6.05 26.52 -9.35
N ILE A 201 -6.03 25.26 -8.90
CA ILE A 201 -6.87 24.20 -9.48
C ILE A 201 -8.35 24.48 -9.20
N ALA A 202 -8.72 24.78 -7.96
CA ALA A 202 -10.08 25.13 -7.54
C ALA A 202 -10.64 26.32 -8.34
N GLU A 203 -9.86 27.39 -8.47
CA GLU A 203 -10.23 28.57 -9.27
C GLU A 203 -10.40 28.23 -10.75
N TRP A 204 -9.53 27.37 -11.30
CA TRP A 204 -9.63 26.95 -12.69
C TRP A 204 -10.90 26.13 -12.94
N LEU A 205 -11.21 25.15 -12.07
CA LEU A 205 -12.43 24.34 -12.15
C LEU A 205 -13.68 25.23 -12.08
N THR A 206 -13.70 26.17 -11.13
CA THR A 206 -14.79 27.14 -10.97
C THR A 206 -14.97 28.01 -12.21
N ALA A 207 -13.88 28.54 -12.77
CA ALA A 207 -13.93 29.39 -13.97
C ALA A 207 -14.47 28.66 -15.20
N HIS A 208 -14.38 27.33 -15.23
CA HIS A 208 -14.87 26.47 -16.30
C HIS A 208 -16.22 25.82 -15.99
N GLY A 209 -16.88 26.21 -14.89
CA GLY A 209 -18.18 25.68 -14.49
C GLY A 209 -18.16 24.21 -14.06
N ILE A 210 -17.00 23.66 -13.71
CA ILE A 210 -16.87 22.24 -13.34
C ILE A 210 -17.13 22.08 -11.85
N ALA A 211 -18.21 21.39 -11.49
CA ALA A 211 -18.50 21.04 -10.10
C ALA A 211 -17.46 20.04 -9.56
N TYR A 212 -17.03 20.24 -8.31
CA TYR A 212 -16.06 19.37 -7.65
C TYR A 212 -16.37 19.17 -6.17
N ARG A 213 -15.79 18.11 -5.60
CA ARG A 213 -15.73 17.85 -4.16
C ARG A 213 -14.27 17.91 -3.73
N TYR A 214 -13.94 18.88 -2.88
CA TYR A 214 -12.60 19.02 -2.33
C TYR A 214 -12.40 18.08 -1.15
N ASP A 215 -11.26 17.38 -1.13
CA ASP A 215 -10.75 16.68 0.04
C ASP A 215 -11.74 15.69 0.70
N ALA A 216 -12.59 15.07 -0.13
CA ALA A 216 -13.67 14.19 0.30
C ALA A 216 -13.20 12.73 0.43
N LYS A 217 -13.68 12.01 1.46
CA LYS A 217 -13.34 10.59 1.68
C LYS A 217 -14.27 9.69 0.85
N PHE A 218 -13.70 8.77 0.07
CA PHE A 218 -14.43 7.76 -0.69
C PHE A 218 -14.01 6.35 -0.28
N ARG A 219 -14.98 5.45 -0.19
CA ARG A 219 -14.73 4.01 -0.06
C ARG A 219 -14.50 3.41 -1.44
N ILE A 220 -13.45 2.61 -1.58
CA ILE A 220 -13.14 1.81 -2.78
C ILE A 220 -13.25 0.31 -2.46
N VAL A 221 -13.06 -0.59 -3.43
CA VAL A 221 -13.29 -2.03 -3.22
C VAL A 221 -12.41 -2.57 -2.08
N GLY A 222 -13.02 -3.33 -1.17
CA GLY A 222 -12.39 -3.78 0.08
C GLY A 222 -12.59 -2.79 1.23
N GLU A 223 -11.57 -2.64 2.09
CA GLU A 223 -11.59 -1.78 3.29
C GLU A 223 -10.83 -0.45 3.11
N PHE A 224 -10.31 -0.17 1.91
CA PHE A 224 -9.47 1.00 1.67
C PHE A 224 -10.32 2.26 1.44
N GLN A 225 -9.87 3.39 2.00
CA GLN A 225 -10.42 4.71 1.74
C GLN A 225 -9.42 5.56 0.97
N ILE A 226 -9.90 6.29 -0.02
CA ILE A 226 -9.15 7.32 -0.73
C ILE A 226 -9.69 8.70 -0.38
N ARG A 227 -8.78 9.67 -0.31
CA ARG A 227 -9.08 11.08 -0.10
C ARG A 227 -8.33 11.87 -1.18
N PRO A 228 -8.91 12.06 -2.38
CA PRO A 228 -8.34 12.92 -3.42
C PRO A 228 -8.36 14.38 -3.00
N ASP A 229 -7.49 15.19 -3.60
CA ASP A 229 -7.57 16.65 -3.43
C ASP A 229 -8.86 17.16 -4.09
N PHE A 230 -9.19 16.68 -5.29
CA PHE A 230 -10.46 16.99 -5.96
C PHE A 230 -11.10 15.75 -6.58
N TYR A 231 -12.41 15.63 -6.46
CA TYR A 231 -13.23 14.70 -7.24
C TYR A 231 -14.23 15.46 -8.09
N LEU A 232 -14.29 15.15 -9.39
CA LEU A 232 -15.19 15.76 -10.37
C LEU A 232 -16.33 14.76 -10.66
N PRO A 233 -17.53 14.93 -10.06
CA PRO A 233 -18.58 13.92 -10.15
C PRO A 233 -19.12 13.72 -11.57
N GLU A 234 -19.19 14.79 -12.36
CA GLU A 234 -19.75 14.75 -13.72
C GLU A 234 -18.85 13.99 -14.71
N LEU A 235 -17.54 14.01 -14.49
CA LEU A 235 -16.55 13.33 -15.34
C LEU A 235 -16.10 11.98 -14.76
N ASP A 236 -16.45 11.71 -13.51
CA ASP A 236 -15.91 10.65 -12.65
C ASP A 236 -14.36 10.65 -12.64
N VAL A 237 -13.77 11.83 -12.40
CA VAL A 237 -12.31 12.06 -12.42
C VAL A 237 -11.81 12.51 -11.06
N TYR A 238 -10.65 11.98 -10.66
CA TYR A 238 -9.93 12.32 -9.44
C TYR A 238 -8.70 13.16 -9.81
N ILE A 239 -8.49 14.29 -9.15
CA ILE A 239 -7.30 15.14 -9.32
C ILE A 239 -6.47 15.12 -8.04
N GLU A 240 -5.16 14.97 -8.19
CA GLU A 240 -4.17 15.01 -7.11
C GLU A 240 -3.09 16.05 -7.44
N TYR A 241 -2.78 16.91 -6.48
CA TYR A 241 -1.70 17.90 -6.54
C TYR A 241 -0.49 17.43 -5.72
N TRP A 242 0.59 17.09 -6.41
CA TRP A 242 1.78 16.49 -5.82
C TRP A 242 2.82 17.55 -5.43
N GLY A 243 2.50 18.34 -4.40
CA GLY A 243 3.26 19.56 -4.03
C GLY A 243 4.60 19.36 -3.31
N LEU A 244 4.96 18.14 -2.88
CA LEU A 244 6.17 17.87 -2.10
C LEU A 244 7.16 16.95 -2.84
N ASP A 245 8.47 17.13 -2.62
CA ASP A 245 9.53 16.40 -3.33
C ASP A 245 10.40 15.49 -2.42
N THR A 246 9.91 15.11 -1.24
CA THR A 246 10.66 14.24 -0.33
C THR A 246 10.57 12.75 -0.73
N PRO A 247 11.61 11.93 -0.46
CA PRO A 247 11.59 10.49 -0.79
C PRO A 247 10.40 9.74 -0.17
N GLN A 248 10.04 10.06 1.07
CA GLN A 248 8.91 9.48 1.79
C GLN A 248 7.57 9.88 1.15
N TYR A 249 7.46 11.11 0.65
CA TYR A 249 6.27 11.58 -0.08
C TYR A 249 6.14 10.88 -1.44
N LYS A 250 7.23 10.72 -2.20
CA LYS A 250 7.24 9.97 -3.46
C LYS A 250 6.74 8.53 -3.28
N MET A 251 7.17 7.85 -2.21
CA MET A 251 6.68 6.50 -1.89
C MET A 251 5.16 6.48 -1.67
N SER A 252 4.63 7.50 -0.99
CA SER A 252 3.19 7.65 -0.72
C SER A 252 2.40 7.95 -2.00
N MET A 253 2.94 8.81 -2.87
CA MET A 253 2.40 9.12 -4.20
C MET A 253 2.28 7.84 -5.05
N TYR A 254 3.36 7.06 -5.19
CA TYR A 254 3.32 5.81 -5.98
C TYR A 254 2.31 4.81 -5.43
N LYS A 255 2.17 4.73 -4.10
CA LYS A 255 1.17 3.88 -3.45
C LYS A 255 -0.25 4.30 -3.82
N LYS A 256 -0.54 5.61 -3.78
CA LYS A 256 -1.86 6.17 -4.12
C LYS A 256 -2.17 5.97 -5.60
N GLN A 257 -1.20 6.21 -6.48
CA GLN A 257 -1.34 5.95 -7.93
C GLN A 257 -1.63 4.48 -8.24
N THR A 258 -0.90 3.56 -7.60
CA THR A 258 -1.13 2.12 -7.73
C THR A 258 -2.55 1.76 -7.30
N LEU A 259 -3.05 2.35 -6.21
CA LEU A 259 -4.41 2.11 -5.72
C LEU A 259 -5.47 2.59 -6.71
N TYR A 260 -5.33 3.81 -7.26
CA TYR A 260 -6.24 4.29 -8.31
C TYR A 260 -6.23 3.38 -9.55
N GLN A 261 -5.04 2.90 -9.95
CA GLN A 261 -4.89 2.01 -11.11
C GLN A 261 -5.56 0.64 -10.87
N GLN A 262 -5.34 0.03 -9.70
CA GLN A 262 -5.93 -1.25 -9.33
C GLN A 262 -7.46 -1.20 -9.31
N GLU A 263 -8.02 -0.06 -8.88
CA GLU A 263 -9.46 0.17 -8.78
C GLU A 263 -10.09 0.73 -10.07
N GLY A 264 -9.30 0.87 -11.15
CA GLY A 264 -9.77 1.39 -12.44
C GLY A 264 -10.28 2.83 -12.39
N LYS A 265 -9.80 3.64 -11.44
CA LYS A 265 -10.22 5.04 -11.25
C LYS A 265 -9.46 5.98 -12.17
N ARG A 266 -10.15 7.01 -12.69
CA ARG A 266 -9.57 8.01 -13.60
C ARG A 266 -8.81 9.06 -12.79
N LEU A 267 -7.49 9.07 -12.90
CA LEU A 267 -6.62 9.95 -12.14
C LEU A 267 -5.94 11.00 -13.03
N VAL A 268 -5.97 12.26 -12.58
CA VAL A 268 -5.19 13.38 -13.13
C VAL A 268 -4.19 13.85 -12.07
N SER A 269 -2.91 13.57 -12.32
CA SER A 269 -1.80 14.12 -11.53
C SER A 269 -1.45 15.53 -11.99
N VAL A 270 -1.30 16.45 -11.03
CA VAL A 270 -0.79 17.81 -11.24
C VAL A 270 0.44 18.02 -10.36
N HIS A 271 1.53 18.53 -10.91
CA HIS A 271 2.78 18.82 -10.20
C HIS A 271 3.04 20.34 -10.14
N PRO A 272 3.91 20.82 -9.23
CA PRO A 272 4.27 22.24 -9.15
C PRO A 272 4.73 22.83 -10.49
N GLN A 273 5.45 22.05 -11.31
CA GLN A 273 5.93 22.49 -12.62
C GLN A 273 4.79 22.73 -13.62
N ASP A 274 3.68 22.00 -13.46
CA ASP A 274 2.53 22.08 -14.34
C ASP A 274 1.70 23.36 -14.10
N LEU A 275 1.88 24.02 -12.95
CA LEU A 275 1.08 25.19 -12.58
C LEU A 275 1.26 26.36 -13.56
N SER A 276 2.41 26.51 -14.21
CA SER A 276 2.62 27.55 -15.22
C SER A 276 1.79 27.31 -16.49
N GLY A 277 1.50 26.04 -16.81
CA GLY A 277 0.70 25.59 -17.96
C GLY A 277 -0.60 24.91 -17.56
N LEU A 278 -1.16 25.26 -16.38
CA LEU A 278 -2.27 24.52 -15.76
C LEU A 278 -3.49 24.42 -16.67
N ASP A 279 -3.81 25.52 -17.36
CA ASP A 279 -4.94 25.59 -18.29
C ASP A 279 -4.82 24.56 -19.40
N ALA A 280 -3.71 24.59 -20.14
CA ALA A 280 -3.45 23.64 -21.21
C ALA A 280 -3.45 22.18 -20.70
N LEU A 281 -2.86 21.93 -19.53
CA LEU A 281 -2.82 20.59 -18.92
C LEU A 281 -4.23 20.07 -18.63
N LEU A 282 -5.04 20.82 -17.87
CA LEU A 282 -6.36 20.37 -17.44
C LEU A 282 -7.33 20.28 -18.62
N VAL A 283 -7.27 21.21 -19.57
CA VAL A 283 -8.05 21.12 -20.81
C VAL A 283 -7.73 19.82 -21.57
N VAL A 284 -6.45 19.51 -21.78
CA VAL A 284 -6.05 18.31 -22.52
C VAL A 284 -6.46 17.04 -21.78
N LYS A 285 -6.17 16.95 -20.47
CA LYS A 285 -6.44 15.75 -19.69
C LYS A 285 -7.94 15.52 -19.49
N LEU A 286 -8.72 16.55 -19.19
CA LEU A 286 -10.15 16.41 -18.94
C LEU A 286 -10.95 16.16 -20.23
N ARG A 287 -10.47 16.62 -21.40
CA ARG A 287 -11.08 16.25 -22.70
C ARG A 287 -11.13 14.74 -22.92
N LEU A 288 -10.09 14.02 -22.48
CA LEU A 288 -10.05 12.55 -22.56
C LEU A 288 -11.20 11.89 -21.77
N PHE A 289 -11.80 12.63 -20.82
CA PHE A 289 -12.87 12.19 -19.95
C PHE A 289 -14.21 12.87 -20.24
N GLY A 290 -14.34 13.56 -21.38
CA GLY A 290 -15.60 14.14 -21.84
C GLY A 290 -15.80 15.63 -21.55
N PHE A 291 -14.81 16.33 -21.01
CA PHE A 291 -14.88 17.79 -20.84
C PHE A 291 -14.70 18.52 -22.17
N HIS A 292 -15.64 19.40 -22.52
CA HIS A 292 -15.60 20.22 -23.73
C HIS A 292 -15.64 21.71 -23.36
N PRO A 293 -14.54 22.46 -23.53
CA PRO A 293 -14.52 23.87 -23.20
C PRO A 293 -15.57 24.66 -24.02
N GLY A 294 -16.48 25.38 -23.34
CA GLY A 294 -17.38 26.35 -23.96
C GLY A 294 -18.68 25.83 -24.58
N ALA A 295 -19.19 24.65 -24.19
CA ALA A 295 -20.44 24.09 -24.74
C ALA A 295 -21.72 24.82 -24.27
N ASP A 296 -21.72 25.49 -23.11
CA ASP A 296 -22.94 26.07 -22.52
C ASP A 296 -23.41 27.40 -23.16
N ALA A 297 -22.64 27.98 -24.08
CA ALA A 297 -23.06 29.20 -24.78
C ALA A 297 -23.87 28.95 -26.07
N ARG A 298 -23.98 27.70 -26.55
CA ARG A 298 -24.60 27.39 -27.85
C ARG A 298 -25.94 26.66 -27.79
N SER A 299 -26.31 26.05 -26.66
CA SER A 299 -27.57 25.30 -26.54
C SER A 299 -28.80 26.16 -26.21
N ALA A 300 -28.64 27.47 -26.01
CA ALA A 300 -29.75 28.40 -25.73
C ALA A 300 -30.33 29.11 -26.99
N LYS A 301 -29.90 28.75 -28.21
CA LYS A 301 -30.34 29.43 -29.45
C LYS A 301 -31.21 28.62 -30.41
N GLU A 302 -31.52 27.36 -30.12
CA GLU A 302 -32.44 26.55 -30.93
C GLU A 302 -33.70 26.19 -30.15
N SER A 303 -34.54 27.20 -29.87
CA SER A 303 -35.95 26.99 -29.52
C SER A 303 -36.73 28.29 -29.61
N GLN A 304 -36.88 28.83 -30.83
CA GLN A 304 -38.02 29.69 -31.16
C GLN A 304 -38.60 29.27 -32.51
N PRO A 305 -39.91 28.96 -32.58
CA PRO A 305 -40.56 28.56 -33.82
C PRO A 305 -40.78 29.79 -34.73
N SER A 306 -40.47 29.61 -36.02
CA SER A 306 -40.75 30.59 -37.07
C SER A 306 -42.25 30.90 -37.13
N ARG A 307 -42.60 32.17 -36.89
CA ARG A 307 -43.87 32.77 -37.33
C ARG A 307 -43.59 33.54 -38.60
N ASP A 308 -43.95 33.00 -39.76
CA ASP A 308 -44.59 33.81 -40.81
C ASP A 308 -45.26 32.93 -41.88
N ALA A 309 -46.57 33.09 -42.06
CA ALA A 309 -47.28 32.70 -43.27
C ALA A 309 -48.66 33.40 -43.33
N GLY A 310 -48.71 34.49 -44.09
CA GLY A 310 -49.77 34.67 -45.10
C GLY A 310 -51.10 35.30 -44.66
N ARG A 311 -51.16 36.63 -44.67
CA ARG A 311 -52.41 37.37 -44.89
C ARG A 311 -52.86 37.21 -46.35
N ARG A 312 -54.07 36.68 -46.57
CA ARG A 312 -54.90 36.96 -47.76
C ARG A 312 -56.26 37.47 -47.28
N LEU A 313 -56.67 38.63 -47.79
CA LEU A 313 -58.04 39.15 -47.76
C LEU A 313 -58.62 39.00 -49.19
N PRO A 314 -59.92 38.68 -49.37
CA PRO A 314 -60.56 38.68 -50.68
C PRO A 314 -61.27 40.03 -50.95
N PRO A 315 -61.53 40.40 -52.21
CA PRO A 315 -62.47 41.47 -52.57
C PRO A 315 -63.86 40.89 -52.91
N PRO A 316 -64.89 41.74 -53.13
CA PRO A 316 -66.30 41.44 -52.82
C PRO A 316 -67.00 40.49 -53.79
#